data_AF-G4MMV2-F1
#
_entry.id   AF-G4MMV2-F1
#
_cell.length_a   1.000
_cell.length_b   1.000
_cell.length_c   1.000
_cell.angle_alpha   90.00
_cell.angle_beta   90.00
_cell.angle_gamma   90.00
#
_symmetry.space_group_name_H-M   'P 1'
#
loop_
_entity.id
_entity.type
_entity.pdbx_description
1 polymer ?
#
loop_
_entity_poly.entity_id
_entity_poly.type
_entity_poly.pdbx_seq_one_letter_code
_entity_poly.pdbx_strand_id
1 'polypeptide(L)'
;MTPKKEPEPQPSRSEKIAVYRNQACQAVFSNPENAGLQKKKSVKSLIKKNHLSVAGFSTKRLSSILLSLQKDRVFESTSFAQAAFPELRSSEPAGAAHSAPASVPTQTQAIMEPTVRPKRELLESLERIYLTGDYSDMTIASATRNYPVHRAIEGFEGVITLHDNEPLVIDMMIQYLYLLDYKPAHDPSFQLAESKQNASAPDLLLHTKVYAIADNYAIAGLKALAVVKFKSSAGEVWNIKDFLDAAIEAYSSTVETDRDMRNAVVQMFARRKELLELDEVKNLVRKLDQLAYDLLLHFHNERRIL
;
A
#
# COMPACT_ATOMS: atom_id res chain seq x y z
N MET A 1 -42.89 -2.56 30.07
CA MET A 1 -41.49 -2.30 30.47
C MET A 1 -40.72 -1.84 29.25
N THR A 2 -40.52 -0.53 29.10
CA THR A 2 -39.63 0.01 28.06
C THR A 2 -38.18 -0.34 28.43
N PRO A 3 -37.39 -0.94 27.53
CA PRO A 3 -36.00 -1.26 27.84
C PRO A 3 -35.25 0.05 28.13
N LYS A 4 -34.66 0.13 29.33
CA LYS A 4 -33.73 1.21 29.70
C LYS A 4 -32.62 1.23 28.65
N LYS A 5 -32.58 2.30 27.86
CA LYS A 5 -31.49 2.58 26.92
C LYS A 5 -30.21 2.66 27.74
N GLU A 6 -29.36 1.66 27.59
CA GLU A 6 -28.01 1.66 28.15
C GLU A 6 -27.28 2.91 27.64
N PRO A 7 -26.65 3.71 28.52
CA PRO A 7 -25.96 4.93 28.09
C PRO A 7 -24.84 4.55 27.13
N GLU A 8 -24.81 5.18 25.94
CA GLU A 8 -23.76 4.97 24.94
C GLU A 8 -22.38 5.10 25.61
N PRO A 9 -21.46 4.13 25.43
CA PRO A 9 -20.14 4.19 26.03
C PRO A 9 -19.41 5.45 25.56
N GLN A 10 -18.70 6.10 26.49
CA GLN A 10 -17.91 7.30 26.21
C GLN A 10 -16.97 7.06 25.00
N PRO A 11 -16.80 8.05 24.10
CA PRO A 11 -15.81 7.98 23.04
C PRO A 11 -14.40 7.72 23.57
N SER A 12 -13.68 6.76 23.01
CA SER A 12 -12.29 6.50 23.34
C SER A 12 -11.40 7.65 22.83
N ARG A 13 -10.19 7.75 23.38
CA ARG A 13 -9.20 8.76 22.95
C ARG A 13 -8.82 8.58 21.48
N SER A 14 -8.67 7.34 21.01
CA SER A 14 -8.34 7.04 19.62
C SER A 14 -9.45 7.42 18.65
N GLU A 15 -10.71 7.18 19.02
CA GLU A 15 -11.88 7.59 18.22
C GLU A 15 -11.97 9.12 18.10
N LYS A 16 -11.72 9.84 19.21
CA LYS A 16 -11.67 11.31 19.23
C LYS A 16 -10.58 11.86 18.31
N ILE A 17 -9.38 11.28 18.35
CA ILE A 17 -8.26 11.68 17.48
C ILE A 17 -8.58 11.40 16.00
N ALA A 18 -9.18 10.24 15.69
CA ALA A 18 -9.57 9.89 14.33
C ALA A 18 -10.59 10.87 13.74
N VAL A 19 -11.61 11.25 14.52
CA VAL A 19 -12.62 12.24 14.10
C VAL A 19 -12.03 13.65 14.03
N TYR A 20 -11.15 14.04 14.95
CA TYR A 20 -10.48 15.34 14.90
C TYR A 20 -9.54 15.47 13.70
N ARG A 21 -8.83 14.41 13.30
CA ARG A 21 -7.94 14.42 12.12
C ARG A 21 -8.68 14.44 10.78
N ASN A 22 -9.98 14.15 10.76
CA ASN A 22 -10.78 14.22 9.54
C ASN A 22 -10.96 15.67 9.07
N GLN A 23 -10.46 15.99 7.87
CA GLN A 23 -10.46 17.35 7.33
C GLN A 23 -11.87 17.93 7.13
N ALA A 24 -12.84 17.11 6.71
CA ALA A 24 -14.22 17.57 6.54
C ALA A 24 -14.86 17.96 7.88
N CYS A 25 -14.55 17.21 8.95
CA CYS A 25 -14.95 17.55 10.30
C CYS A 25 -14.22 18.80 10.82
N GLN A 26 -12.91 18.95 10.59
CA GLN A 26 -12.21 20.19 10.94
C GLN A 26 -12.77 21.42 10.22
N ALA A 27 -12.95 21.36 8.90
CA ALA A 27 -13.47 22.47 8.11
C ALA A 27 -14.85 22.94 8.59
N VAL A 28 -15.72 22.01 8.98
CA VAL A 28 -17.07 22.33 9.44
C VAL A 28 -17.08 22.83 10.90
N PHE A 29 -16.32 22.19 11.79
CA PHE A 29 -16.40 22.44 13.24
C PHE A 29 -15.40 23.47 13.77
N SER A 30 -14.38 23.83 13.00
CA SER A 30 -13.49 24.97 13.29
C SER A 30 -14.11 26.32 12.88
N ASN A 31 -15.24 26.32 12.15
CA ASN A 31 -15.99 27.56 11.90
C ASN A 31 -16.62 28.07 13.23
N PRO A 32 -16.39 29.33 13.64
CA PRO A 32 -16.92 29.90 14.88
C PRO A 32 -18.44 29.77 15.04
N GLU A 33 -19.21 29.81 13.94
CA GLU A 33 -20.66 29.63 13.96
C GLU A 33 -21.09 28.22 14.39
N ASN A 34 -20.23 27.23 14.15
CA ASN A 34 -20.47 25.82 14.42
C ASN A 34 -19.75 25.32 15.68
N ALA A 35 -18.65 25.97 16.09
CA ALA A 35 -17.83 25.60 17.24
C ALA A 35 -18.62 25.56 18.56
N GLY A 36 -19.64 26.43 18.70
CA GLY A 36 -20.51 26.49 19.89
C GLY A 36 -21.69 25.52 19.92
N LEU A 37 -21.89 24.68 18.90
CA LEU A 37 -23.07 23.81 18.78
C LEU A 37 -23.01 22.58 19.68
N GLN A 38 -23.35 22.71 20.97
CA GLN A 38 -23.32 21.59 21.93
C GLN A 38 -24.57 20.69 21.91
N LYS A 39 -25.53 20.93 21.01
CA LYS A 39 -26.80 20.20 20.95
C LYS A 39 -26.72 19.01 19.99
N LYS A 40 -27.02 17.78 20.47
CA LYS A 40 -27.01 16.53 19.67
C LYS A 40 -27.86 16.59 18.39
N LYS A 41 -28.97 17.35 18.39
CA LYS A 41 -29.81 17.55 17.20
C LYS A 41 -29.12 18.44 16.15
N SER A 42 -28.46 19.52 16.57
CA SER A 42 -27.74 20.45 15.69
C SER A 42 -26.54 19.79 15.02
N VAL A 43 -25.73 19.05 15.79
CA VAL A 43 -24.58 18.29 15.27
C VAL A 43 -25.01 17.25 14.24
N LYS A 44 -26.09 16.50 14.51
CA LYS A 44 -26.65 15.54 13.53
C LYS A 44 -27.16 16.21 12.25
N SER A 45 -27.79 17.37 12.39
CA SER A 45 -28.24 18.14 11.22
C SER A 45 -27.07 18.61 10.38
N LEU A 46 -25.97 19.03 11.02
CA LEU A 46 -24.76 19.52 10.36
C LEU A 46 -23.99 18.39 9.66
N ILE A 47 -23.93 17.21 10.28
CA ILE A 47 -23.38 15.99 9.67
C ILE A 47 -24.14 15.64 8.38
N LYS A 48 -25.48 15.68 8.42
CA LYS A 48 -26.30 15.39 7.24
C LYS A 48 -26.17 16.46 6.16
N LYS A 49 -26.17 17.74 6.53
CA LYS A 49 -26.10 18.88 5.59
C LYS A 49 -24.78 18.91 4.83
N ASN A 50 -23.67 18.56 5.48
CA ASN A 50 -22.33 18.58 4.89
C ASN A 50 -21.83 17.17 4.48
N HIS A 51 -22.72 16.17 4.45
CA HIS A 51 -22.38 14.79 4.10
C HIS A 51 -21.15 14.23 4.84
N LEU A 52 -20.99 14.59 6.12
CA LEU A 52 -19.81 14.21 6.90
C LEU A 52 -19.80 12.70 7.19
N SER A 53 -18.70 12.06 6.83
CA SER A 53 -18.45 10.64 7.08
C SER A 53 -17.00 10.43 7.52
N VAL A 54 -16.80 9.54 8.48
CA VAL A 54 -15.48 9.08 8.93
C VAL A 54 -15.54 7.56 8.89
N ALA A 55 -14.59 6.93 8.19
CA ALA A 55 -14.55 5.48 8.01
C ALA A 55 -14.60 4.75 9.36
N GLY A 56 -15.45 3.71 9.45
CA GLY A 56 -15.64 2.94 10.68
C GLY A 56 -16.64 3.52 11.69
N PHE A 57 -17.22 4.71 11.45
CA PHE A 57 -18.20 5.31 12.36
C PHE A 57 -19.59 5.46 11.76
N SER A 58 -20.62 4.95 12.46
CA SER A 58 -22.01 5.29 12.15
C SER A 58 -22.30 6.76 12.44
N THR A 59 -23.29 7.37 11.77
CA THR A 59 -23.73 8.75 12.01
C THR A 59 -24.08 9.02 13.48
N LYS A 60 -24.61 8.00 14.18
CA LYS A 60 -24.91 8.09 15.62
C LYS A 60 -23.63 8.19 16.45
N ARG A 61 -22.63 7.34 16.17
CA ARG A 61 -21.33 7.33 16.85
C ARG A 61 -20.53 8.59 16.57
N LEU A 62 -20.45 9.01 15.31
CA LEU A 62 -19.81 10.24 14.86
C LEU A 62 -20.40 11.47 15.56
N SER A 63 -21.73 11.55 15.66
CA SER A 63 -22.39 12.63 16.41
C SER A 63 -22.02 12.65 17.89
N SER A 64 -21.81 11.49 18.52
CA SER A 64 -21.40 11.41 19.93
C SER A 64 -19.95 11.89 20.12
N ILE A 65 -19.06 11.49 19.21
CA ILE A 65 -17.64 11.88 19.24
C ILE A 65 -17.48 13.39 19.01
N LEU A 66 -18.14 13.94 18.00
CA LEU A 66 -18.10 15.38 17.69
C LEU A 66 -18.61 16.25 18.84
N LEU A 67 -19.70 15.83 19.50
CA LEU A 67 -20.18 16.51 20.70
C LEU A 67 -19.15 16.51 21.84
N SER A 68 -18.46 15.39 22.03
CA SER A 68 -17.41 15.31 23.05
C SER A 68 -16.24 16.22 22.69
N LEU A 69 -15.80 16.25 21.44
CA LEU A 69 -14.70 17.11 20.98
C LEU A 69 -15.03 18.60 21.08
N GLN A 70 -16.28 19.00 20.79
CA GLN A 70 -16.74 20.37 20.98
C GLN A 70 -16.80 20.75 22.47
N LYS A 71 -17.23 19.84 23.34
CA LYS A 71 -17.21 20.07 24.79
C LYS A 71 -15.78 20.27 25.31
N ASP A 72 -14.84 19.52 24.74
CA ASP A 72 -13.41 19.59 25.05
C ASP A 72 -12.70 20.77 24.33
N ARG A 73 -13.46 21.62 23.59
CA ARG A 73 -12.99 22.81 22.85
C ARG A 73 -11.83 22.55 21.88
N VAL A 74 -11.74 21.31 21.38
CA VAL A 74 -10.63 20.84 20.56
C VAL A 74 -10.57 21.57 19.20
N PHE A 75 -11.73 21.96 18.64
CA PHE A 75 -11.80 22.63 17.33
C PHE A 75 -11.55 24.14 17.37
N GLU A 76 -11.45 24.77 18.55
CA GLU A 76 -11.28 26.23 18.69
C GLU A 76 -9.87 26.69 18.30
N SER A 77 -8.84 25.90 18.61
CA SER A 77 -7.48 26.19 18.17
C SER A 77 -6.60 24.94 18.22
N THR A 78 -5.54 24.95 17.43
CA THR A 78 -4.49 23.91 17.47
C THR A 78 -3.89 23.76 18.87
N SER A 79 -3.83 24.83 19.66
CA SER A 79 -3.37 24.79 21.06
C SER A 79 -4.31 23.98 21.95
N PHE A 80 -5.63 24.17 21.84
CA PHE A 80 -6.60 23.37 22.60
C PHE A 80 -6.58 21.90 22.18
N ALA A 81 -6.42 21.64 20.87
CA ALA A 81 -6.29 20.28 20.37
C ALA A 81 -5.04 19.57 20.89
N GLN A 82 -3.89 20.24 20.89
CA GLN A 82 -2.63 19.71 21.41
C GLN A 82 -2.63 19.57 22.94
N ALA A 83 -3.41 20.38 23.66
CA ALA A 83 -3.62 20.23 25.10
C ALA A 83 -4.48 19.00 25.43
N ALA A 84 -5.52 18.74 24.63
CA ALA A 84 -6.39 17.56 24.79
C ALA A 84 -5.71 16.26 24.29
N PHE A 85 -4.93 16.37 23.21
CA PHE A 85 -4.24 15.26 22.55
C PHE A 85 -2.77 15.65 22.31
N PRO A 86 -1.88 15.46 23.31
CA PRO A 86 -0.45 15.69 23.15
C PRO A 86 0.17 14.88 22.00
N GLU A 87 -0.46 13.78 21.59
CA GLU A 87 -0.08 12.97 20.42
C GLU A 87 -0.27 13.69 19.06
N LEU A 88 -0.88 14.88 19.07
CA LEU A 88 -0.96 15.79 17.92
C LEU A 88 0.22 16.76 17.84
N ARG A 89 1.03 16.89 18.91
CA ARG A 89 2.32 17.56 18.79
C ARG A 89 3.25 16.61 18.06
N SER A 90 3.72 17.02 16.89
CA SER A 90 4.86 16.38 16.23
C SER A 90 5.95 16.16 17.28
N SER A 91 6.41 14.92 17.42
CA SER A 91 7.45 14.56 18.38
C SER A 91 8.76 15.28 18.05
N GLU A 92 9.03 16.40 18.72
CA GLU A 92 10.41 16.81 18.97
C GLU A 92 10.98 15.90 20.07
N PRO A 93 12.21 15.38 19.93
CA PRO A 93 12.87 14.68 21.03
C PRO A 93 13.08 15.66 22.18
N ALA A 94 12.62 15.26 23.37
CA ALA A 94 12.87 15.97 24.62
C ALA A 94 14.38 16.07 24.88
N GLY A 95 14.96 17.23 24.56
CA GLY A 95 16.28 17.63 25.02
C GLY A 95 16.22 17.96 26.51
N ALA A 96 17.02 17.25 27.28
CA ALA A 96 17.19 17.45 28.71
C ALA A 96 17.49 18.92 29.06
N ALA A 97 16.78 19.41 30.07
CA ALA A 97 17.05 20.69 30.70
C ALA A 97 18.42 20.66 31.39
N HIS A 98 19.39 21.48 30.98
CA HIS A 98 20.50 21.96 31.84
C HIS A 98 20.87 23.41 31.47
N SER A 99 20.69 24.29 32.48
CA SER A 99 21.40 25.54 32.83
C SER A 99 21.95 26.50 31.75
N ALA A 100 21.56 27.78 31.91
CA ALA A 100 22.04 29.02 31.29
C ALA A 100 23.53 29.37 31.58
N PRO A 101 24.04 30.56 31.15
CA PRO A 101 24.13 31.12 29.81
C PRO A 101 25.60 31.52 29.44
N ALA A 102 25.76 32.12 28.26
CA ALA A 102 26.93 32.86 27.77
C ALA A 102 28.06 32.04 27.13
N SER A 103 28.18 32.14 25.80
CA SER A 103 29.26 32.89 25.15
C SER A 103 29.10 32.78 23.62
N VAL A 104 29.31 33.91 22.96
CA VAL A 104 29.32 34.10 21.50
C VAL A 104 30.18 33.04 20.79
N PRO A 105 29.76 32.49 19.64
CA PRO A 105 30.71 31.92 18.69
C PRO A 105 30.79 32.74 17.41
N THR A 106 31.95 33.37 17.29
CA THR A 106 32.71 33.61 16.06
C THR A 106 32.52 32.50 15.02
N GLN A 107 32.41 32.91 13.76
CA GLN A 107 32.37 32.06 12.57
C GLN A 107 33.52 31.02 12.58
N THR A 108 33.16 29.76 12.72
CA THR A 108 33.96 28.64 12.24
C THR A 108 33.17 27.99 11.12
N GLN A 109 33.78 27.95 9.93
CA GLN A 109 33.28 27.27 8.75
C GLN A 109 32.98 25.81 9.07
N ALA A 110 31.72 25.49 9.34
CA ALA A 110 31.23 24.14 9.19
C ALA A 110 31.04 23.91 7.69
N ILE A 111 31.89 23.06 7.13
CA ILE A 111 31.65 22.42 5.84
C ILE A 111 30.29 21.73 5.97
N MET A 112 29.24 22.35 5.43
CA MET A 112 27.93 21.73 5.29
C MET A 112 28.08 20.63 4.25
N GLU A 113 28.29 19.39 4.68
CA GLU A 113 27.86 18.27 3.84
C GLU A 113 26.34 18.40 3.64
N PRO A 114 25.82 18.43 2.41
CA PRO A 114 24.39 18.38 2.17
C PRO A 114 23.93 16.95 2.49
N THR A 115 23.65 16.66 3.75
CA THR A 115 23.12 15.36 4.20
C THR A 115 21.64 15.20 3.83
N VAL A 116 20.98 16.27 3.38
CA VAL A 116 19.66 16.20 2.76
C VAL A 116 19.84 15.54 1.40
N ARG A 117 19.27 14.34 1.24
CA ARG A 117 19.16 13.67 -0.07
C ARG A 117 17.73 13.91 -0.57
N PRO A 118 17.49 14.88 -1.47
CA PRO A 118 16.13 15.30 -1.84
C PRO A 118 15.25 14.13 -2.33
N LYS A 119 15.88 13.16 -3.03
CA LYS A 119 15.20 11.93 -3.47
C LYS A 119 14.65 11.11 -2.31
N ARG A 120 15.38 11.01 -1.19
CA ARG A 120 14.95 10.23 -0.02
C ARG A 120 13.76 10.89 0.67
N GLU A 121 13.85 12.21 0.91
CA GLU A 121 12.77 12.99 1.53
C GLU A 121 11.46 12.90 0.72
N LEU A 122 11.57 12.95 -0.62
CA LEU A 122 10.43 12.75 -1.51
C LEU A 122 9.83 11.34 -1.36
N LEU A 123 10.65 10.29 -1.39
CA LEU A 123 10.19 8.90 -1.27
C LEU A 123 9.56 8.63 0.11
N GLU A 124 10.13 9.15 1.19
CA GLU A 124 9.55 9.07 2.54
C GLU A 124 8.20 9.80 2.62
N SER A 125 8.07 10.94 1.93
CA SER A 125 6.80 11.65 1.83
C SER A 125 5.76 10.87 1.05
N LEU A 126 6.15 10.21 -0.06
CA LEU A 126 5.29 9.32 -0.86
C LEU A 126 4.86 8.08 -0.06
N GLU A 127 5.77 7.47 0.68
CA GLU A 127 5.47 6.34 1.57
C GLU A 127 4.44 6.72 2.63
N ARG A 128 4.59 7.91 3.24
CA ARG A 128 3.63 8.40 4.23
C ARG A 128 2.23 8.54 3.62
N ILE A 129 2.08 9.19 2.48
CA ILE A 129 0.74 9.37 1.87
C ILE A 129 0.15 8.07 1.33
N TYR A 130 0.98 7.11 0.92
CA TYR A 130 0.55 5.74 0.61
C TYR A 130 -0.05 5.06 1.85
N LEU A 131 0.63 5.15 2.99
CA LEU A 131 0.21 4.49 4.23
C LEU A 131 -1.02 5.16 4.87
N THR A 132 -1.11 6.49 4.82
CA THR A 132 -2.22 7.22 5.47
C THR A 132 -3.43 7.42 4.57
N GLY A 133 -3.22 7.48 3.25
CA GLY A 133 -4.25 7.88 2.29
C GLY A 133 -4.65 9.36 2.39
N ASP A 134 -3.89 10.17 3.14
CA ASP A 134 -4.16 11.60 3.30
C ASP A 134 -4.06 12.32 1.96
N TYR A 135 -5.03 13.18 1.65
CA TYR A 135 -5.14 13.91 0.38
C TYR A 135 -5.43 13.04 -0.85
N SER A 136 -5.82 11.77 -0.66
CA SER A 136 -6.34 10.96 -1.77
C SER A 136 -7.57 11.63 -2.39
N ASP A 137 -7.56 11.71 -3.72
CA ASP A 137 -8.56 12.36 -4.55
C ASP A 137 -9.18 11.37 -5.56
N MET A 138 -8.78 10.11 -5.49
CA MET A 138 -9.26 9.02 -6.33
C MET A 138 -9.31 7.70 -5.55
N THR A 139 -10.13 6.77 -6.05
CA THR A 139 -10.21 5.41 -5.51
C THR A 139 -10.12 4.40 -6.64
N ILE A 140 -9.17 3.49 -6.54
CA ILE A 140 -9.12 2.28 -7.38
C ILE A 140 -9.91 1.20 -6.65
N ALA A 141 -10.85 0.55 -7.32
CA ALA A 141 -11.65 -0.53 -6.74
C ALA A 141 -11.24 -1.87 -7.34
N SER A 142 -10.90 -2.84 -6.50
CA SER A 142 -10.80 -4.26 -6.84
C SER A 142 -12.06 -4.99 -6.41
N ALA A 143 -12.16 -6.29 -6.70
CA ALA A 143 -13.30 -7.12 -6.31
C ALA A 143 -13.56 -7.12 -4.78
N THR A 144 -12.52 -6.98 -3.95
CA THR A 144 -12.65 -7.11 -2.48
C THR A 144 -12.16 -5.88 -1.70
N ARG A 145 -11.50 -4.93 -2.36
CA ARG A 145 -10.81 -3.81 -1.69
C ARG A 145 -10.85 -2.52 -2.49
N ASN A 146 -11.01 -1.42 -1.78
CA ASN A 146 -10.89 -0.06 -2.32
C ASN A 146 -9.55 0.54 -1.87
N TYR A 147 -8.88 1.19 -2.81
CA TYR A 147 -7.56 1.80 -2.64
C TYR A 147 -7.66 3.31 -2.78
N PRO A 148 -7.56 4.08 -1.68
CA PRO A 148 -7.43 5.53 -1.78
C PRO A 148 -6.07 5.85 -2.42
N VAL A 149 -6.08 6.56 -3.54
CA VAL A 149 -4.87 6.90 -4.30
C VAL A 149 -4.89 8.39 -4.71
N HIS A 150 -3.74 8.88 -5.18
CA HIS A 150 -3.56 10.26 -5.60
C HIS A 150 -3.43 10.32 -7.12
N ARG A 151 -4.32 11.07 -7.79
CA ARG A 151 -4.32 11.25 -9.24
C ARG A 151 -2.99 11.78 -9.76
N ALA A 152 -2.32 12.65 -9.01
CA ALA A 152 -1.01 13.19 -9.39
C ALA A 152 0.08 12.11 -9.53
N ILE A 153 -0.12 10.93 -8.93
CA ILE A 153 0.83 9.81 -8.98
C ILE A 153 0.48 8.83 -10.10
N GLU A 154 -0.81 8.60 -10.33
CA GLU A 154 -1.29 7.58 -11.26
C GLU A 154 -1.67 8.14 -12.64
N GLY A 155 -2.09 9.41 -12.72
CA GLY A 155 -2.27 10.16 -13.97
C GLY A 155 -3.66 10.08 -14.60
N PHE A 156 -4.65 9.39 -14.00
CA PHE A 156 -5.97 9.22 -14.59
C PHE A 156 -7.06 10.13 -13.99
N GLU A 157 -8.21 10.20 -14.68
CA GLU A 157 -9.45 10.84 -14.23
C GLU A 157 -10.55 9.78 -14.00
N GLY A 158 -11.11 9.68 -12.80
CA GLY A 158 -12.28 8.83 -12.51
C GLY A 158 -12.04 7.68 -11.51
N VAL A 159 -12.98 6.72 -11.44
CA VAL A 159 -12.85 5.49 -10.65
C VAL A 159 -12.43 4.36 -11.59
N ILE A 160 -11.27 3.76 -11.34
CA ILE A 160 -10.78 2.60 -12.12
C ILE A 160 -11.20 1.32 -11.40
N THR A 161 -11.95 0.46 -12.10
CA THR A 161 -12.43 -0.83 -11.59
C THR A 161 -11.57 -1.98 -12.11
N LEU A 162 -10.64 -2.44 -11.29
CA LEU A 162 -9.73 -3.57 -11.54
C LEU A 162 -10.37 -4.90 -11.09
N HIS A 163 -11.60 -5.18 -11.53
CA HIS A 163 -12.42 -6.28 -11.01
C HIS A 163 -11.90 -7.67 -11.39
N ASP A 164 -11.17 -7.79 -12.51
CA ASP A 164 -10.65 -9.07 -13.00
C ASP A 164 -9.26 -9.42 -12.43
N ASN A 165 -8.62 -8.51 -11.70
CA ASN A 165 -7.28 -8.72 -11.18
C ASN A 165 -7.29 -9.11 -9.69
N GLU A 166 -6.37 -9.99 -9.31
CA GLU A 166 -6.21 -10.42 -7.92
C GLU A 166 -5.83 -9.24 -7.01
N PRO A 167 -6.51 -9.02 -5.87
CA PRO A 167 -6.25 -7.90 -4.97
C PRO A 167 -4.79 -7.81 -4.51
N LEU A 168 -4.13 -8.94 -4.31
CA LEU A 168 -2.71 -8.98 -3.92
C LEU A 168 -1.79 -8.43 -5.01
N VAL A 169 -2.09 -8.73 -6.28
CA VAL A 169 -1.32 -8.26 -7.42
C VAL A 169 -1.53 -6.75 -7.61
N ILE A 170 -2.75 -6.27 -7.36
CA ILE A 170 -3.09 -4.84 -7.32
C ILE A 170 -2.36 -4.13 -6.18
N ASP A 171 -2.32 -4.69 -4.97
CA ASP A 171 -1.54 -4.15 -3.85
C ASP A 171 -0.08 -3.93 -4.25
N MET A 172 0.52 -4.91 -4.93
CA MET A 172 1.92 -4.84 -5.38
C MET A 172 2.13 -3.76 -6.46
N MET A 173 1.18 -3.60 -7.39
CA MET A 173 1.21 -2.51 -8.37
C MET A 173 1.14 -1.14 -7.70
N ILE A 174 0.20 -0.97 -6.77
CA ILE A 174 0.01 0.32 -6.07
C ILE A 174 1.23 0.61 -5.21
N GLN A 175 1.79 -0.38 -4.49
CA GLN A 175 3.06 -0.20 -3.77
C GLN A 175 4.16 0.34 -4.70
N TYR A 176 4.31 -0.24 -5.88
CA TYR A 176 5.31 0.21 -6.84
C TYR A 176 5.12 1.67 -7.28
N LEU A 177 3.89 2.11 -7.53
CA LEU A 177 3.61 3.48 -7.96
C LEU A 177 4.07 4.53 -6.93
N TYR A 178 4.06 4.20 -5.64
CA TYR A 178 4.49 5.11 -4.57
C TYR A 178 5.95 4.92 -4.16
N LEU A 179 6.41 3.66 -4.11
CA LEU A 179 7.66 3.29 -3.47
C LEU A 179 8.76 2.93 -4.48
N LEU A 180 8.41 2.80 -5.76
CA LEU A 180 9.25 2.25 -6.83
C LEU A 180 9.78 0.84 -6.53
N ASP A 181 9.13 0.17 -5.59
CA ASP A 181 9.37 -1.20 -5.17
C ASP A 181 8.05 -1.81 -4.70
N TYR A 182 7.99 -3.12 -4.68
CA TYR A 182 6.86 -3.85 -4.12
C TYR A 182 7.35 -5.04 -3.32
N LYS A 183 6.57 -5.41 -2.29
CA LYS A 183 6.81 -6.62 -1.53
C LYS A 183 5.59 -7.54 -1.71
N PRO A 184 5.79 -8.81 -2.08
CA PRO A 184 4.70 -9.78 -1.98
C PRO A 184 4.21 -9.74 -0.54
N ALA A 185 2.91 -9.50 -0.35
CA ALA A 185 2.40 -9.15 0.96
C ALA A 185 2.67 -10.29 1.95
N HIS A 186 3.36 -9.97 3.04
CA HIS A 186 3.35 -10.77 4.25
C HIS A 186 2.39 -10.09 5.22
N ASP A 187 1.11 -9.97 4.84
CA ASP A 187 0.17 -9.11 5.56
C ASP A 187 -0.08 -9.65 7.00
N PRO A 188 0.27 -8.90 8.06
CA PRO A 188 -0.06 -9.28 9.44
C PRO A 188 -1.56 -9.20 9.75
N SER A 189 -2.34 -8.46 8.95
CA SER A 189 -3.78 -8.24 9.15
C SER A 189 -4.67 -9.36 8.58
N PHE A 190 -4.15 -10.23 7.72
CA PHE A 190 -4.82 -11.47 7.28
C PHE A 190 -4.66 -12.64 8.27
N GLN A 191 -3.99 -12.45 9.42
CA GLN A 191 -3.82 -13.51 10.44
C GLN A 191 -5.11 -13.89 11.20
N LEU A 192 -6.25 -13.21 10.97
CA LEU A 192 -7.50 -13.52 11.66
C LEU A 192 -8.43 -14.49 10.93
N ALA A 193 -8.11 -14.96 9.73
CA ALA A 193 -8.92 -15.96 9.04
C ALA A 193 -8.03 -17.03 8.37
N GLU A 194 -7.87 -18.11 9.12
CA GLU A 194 -7.55 -19.48 8.70
C GLU A 194 -6.12 -19.80 8.19
N SER A 195 -5.54 -20.78 8.89
CA SER A 195 -4.31 -21.54 8.60
C SER A 195 -2.97 -20.80 8.75
N LYS A 196 -2.41 -20.90 9.96
CA LYS A 196 -0.96 -21.04 10.15
C LYS A 196 -0.47 -22.24 9.33
N GLN A 197 0.00 -22.02 8.11
CA GLN A 197 1.01 -22.82 7.43
C GLN A 197 1.50 -22.02 6.21
N ASN A 198 2.81 -21.84 6.11
CA ASN A 198 3.56 -21.19 5.02
C ASN A 198 3.77 -19.67 5.14
N ALA A 199 4.44 -19.24 6.21
CA ALA A 199 5.60 -18.39 5.96
C ALA A 199 6.66 -19.29 5.30
N SER A 200 7.24 -18.95 4.14
CA SER A 200 8.43 -19.59 3.52
C SER A 200 8.28 -20.26 2.13
N ALA A 201 7.75 -19.58 1.12
CA ALA A 201 8.13 -19.88 -0.27
C ALA A 201 8.28 -18.60 -1.10
N PRO A 202 9.26 -18.53 -2.02
CA PRO A 202 9.31 -17.52 -3.07
C PRO A 202 8.10 -17.67 -3.99
N ASP A 203 7.39 -16.58 -4.24
CA ASP A 203 6.19 -16.56 -5.08
C ASP A 203 6.53 -16.18 -6.53
N LEU A 204 7.06 -17.14 -7.30
CA LEU A 204 7.36 -16.96 -8.72
C LEU A 204 6.09 -16.61 -9.50
N LEU A 205 4.97 -17.23 -9.14
CA LEU A 205 3.67 -16.94 -9.74
C LEU A 205 3.25 -15.49 -9.50
N LEU A 206 3.42 -14.95 -8.29
CA LEU A 206 3.05 -13.55 -8.01
C LEU A 206 3.87 -12.58 -8.84
N HIS A 207 5.19 -12.79 -8.96
CA HIS A 207 6.02 -11.94 -9.81
C HIS A 207 5.61 -12.00 -11.28
N THR A 208 5.16 -13.17 -11.74
CA THR A 208 4.64 -13.34 -13.10
C THR A 208 3.31 -12.61 -13.30
N LYS A 209 2.38 -12.69 -12.34
CA LYS A 209 1.12 -11.94 -12.39
C LYS A 209 1.33 -10.43 -12.32
N VAL A 210 2.30 -9.97 -11.51
CA VAL A 210 2.69 -8.55 -11.47
C VAL A 210 3.26 -8.09 -12.81
N TYR A 211 4.04 -8.94 -13.48
CA TYR A 211 4.50 -8.65 -14.83
C TYR A 211 3.34 -8.49 -15.83
N ALA A 212 2.36 -9.39 -15.79
CA ALA A 212 1.19 -9.35 -16.65
C ALA A 212 0.37 -8.06 -16.47
N ILE A 213 0.07 -7.68 -15.22
CA ILE A 213 -0.67 -6.43 -14.98
C ILE A 213 0.17 -5.20 -15.35
N ALA A 214 1.50 -5.24 -15.16
CA ALA A 214 2.36 -4.13 -15.55
C ALA A 214 2.34 -3.91 -17.07
N ASP A 215 2.22 -4.98 -17.86
CA ASP A 215 2.03 -4.87 -19.30
C ASP A 215 0.65 -4.29 -19.64
N ASN A 216 -0.41 -4.81 -19.02
CA ASN A 216 -1.79 -4.35 -19.24
C ASN A 216 -1.98 -2.85 -18.97
N TYR A 217 -1.31 -2.31 -17.95
CA TYR A 217 -1.36 -0.89 -17.59
C TYR A 217 -0.17 -0.08 -18.14
N ALA A 218 0.64 -0.67 -19.02
CA ALA A 218 1.82 -0.04 -19.64
C ALA A 218 2.83 0.57 -18.65
N ILE A 219 3.01 -0.05 -17.49
CA ILE A 219 3.93 0.37 -16.43
C ILE A 219 5.29 -0.33 -16.64
N ALA A 220 6.07 0.18 -17.60
CA ALA A 220 7.34 -0.44 -18.03
C ALA A 220 8.33 -0.70 -16.89
N GLY A 221 8.43 0.22 -15.93
CA GLY A 221 9.34 0.07 -14.78
C GLY A 221 8.92 -1.05 -13.82
N LEU A 222 7.61 -1.26 -13.63
CA LEU A 222 7.07 -2.37 -12.82
C LEU A 222 7.32 -3.70 -13.54
N LYS A 223 7.11 -3.72 -14.85
CA LYS A 223 7.35 -4.89 -15.70
C LYS A 223 8.82 -5.35 -15.59
N ALA A 224 9.76 -4.41 -15.70
CA ALA A 224 11.19 -4.69 -15.53
C ALA A 224 11.51 -5.18 -14.10
N LEU A 225 10.96 -4.53 -13.07
CA LEU A 225 11.18 -4.93 -11.67
C LEU A 225 10.65 -6.34 -11.39
N ALA A 226 9.52 -6.71 -11.99
CA ALA A 226 8.92 -8.03 -11.82
C ALA A 226 9.82 -9.15 -12.34
N VAL A 227 10.47 -8.96 -13.49
CA VAL A 227 11.47 -9.91 -14.02
C VAL A 227 12.68 -10.02 -13.09
N VAL A 228 13.16 -8.90 -12.53
CA VAL A 228 14.29 -8.90 -11.60
C VAL A 228 13.95 -9.70 -10.34
N LYS A 229 12.79 -9.45 -9.74
CA LYS A 229 12.35 -10.17 -8.54
C LYS A 229 12.07 -11.65 -8.83
N PHE A 230 11.45 -11.97 -9.95
CA PHE A 230 11.28 -13.36 -10.41
C PHE A 230 12.62 -14.10 -10.49
N LYS A 231 13.63 -13.51 -11.14
CA LYS A 231 14.97 -14.13 -11.25
C LYS A 231 15.67 -14.26 -9.90
N SER A 232 15.48 -13.32 -8.99
CA SER A 232 16.00 -13.39 -7.62
C SER A 232 15.36 -14.57 -6.87
N SER A 233 14.03 -14.63 -6.86
CA SER A 233 13.23 -15.70 -6.24
C SER A 233 13.53 -17.08 -6.83
N ALA A 234 13.80 -17.16 -8.13
CA ALA A 234 14.20 -18.39 -8.82
C ALA A 234 15.56 -18.95 -8.37
N GLY A 235 16.41 -18.09 -7.79
CA GLY A 235 17.70 -18.47 -7.21
C GLY A 235 17.58 -19.08 -5.81
N GLU A 236 16.42 -18.97 -5.17
CA GLU A 236 16.17 -19.46 -3.81
C GLU A 236 15.49 -20.86 -3.81
N VAL A 237 15.02 -21.31 -2.66
CA VAL A 237 14.26 -22.57 -2.52
C VAL A 237 12.81 -22.31 -2.90
N TRP A 238 12.36 -22.80 -4.04
CA TRP A 238 11.00 -22.67 -4.55
C TRP A 238 10.31 -24.03 -4.71
N ASN A 239 8.97 -24.01 -4.79
CA ASN A 239 8.16 -25.20 -5.05
C ASN A 239 7.97 -25.40 -6.56
N ILE A 240 8.15 -26.62 -7.06
CA ILE A 240 7.93 -26.98 -8.46
C ILE A 240 6.55 -26.54 -8.94
N LYS A 241 5.49 -26.77 -8.15
CA LYS A 241 4.14 -26.35 -8.53
C LYS A 241 4.05 -24.84 -8.79
N ASP A 242 4.63 -24.02 -7.92
CA ASP A 242 4.62 -22.56 -8.08
C ASP A 242 5.37 -22.12 -9.35
N PHE A 243 6.51 -22.75 -9.64
CA PHE A 243 7.22 -22.51 -10.89
C PHE A 243 6.42 -22.93 -12.14
N LEU A 244 5.73 -24.08 -12.11
CA LEU A 244 4.91 -24.52 -13.24
C LEU A 244 3.72 -23.59 -13.46
N ASP A 245 3.05 -23.17 -12.38
CA ASP A 245 1.97 -22.19 -12.45
C ASP A 245 2.48 -20.85 -13.02
N ALA A 246 3.67 -20.40 -12.59
CA ALA A 246 4.32 -19.21 -13.12
C ALA A 246 4.68 -19.35 -14.62
N ALA A 247 5.16 -20.51 -15.05
CA ALA A 247 5.44 -20.77 -16.46
C ALA A 247 4.16 -20.75 -17.30
N ILE A 248 3.06 -21.33 -16.80
CA ILE A 248 1.75 -21.26 -17.46
C ILE A 248 1.32 -19.79 -17.59
N GLU A 249 1.36 -19.04 -16.49
CA GLU A 249 0.97 -17.63 -16.46
C GLU A 249 1.81 -16.80 -17.42
N ALA A 250 3.13 -17.01 -17.46
CA ALA A 250 4.03 -16.27 -18.35
C ALA A 250 3.69 -16.49 -19.83
N TYR A 251 3.31 -17.70 -20.22
CA TYR A 251 2.97 -18.03 -21.61
C TYR A 251 1.50 -17.74 -21.97
N SER A 252 0.60 -17.62 -21.00
CA SER A 252 -0.81 -17.25 -21.23
C SER A 252 -1.06 -15.74 -21.23
N SER A 253 -0.31 -14.98 -20.44
CA SER A 253 -0.53 -13.54 -20.23
C SER A 253 0.30 -12.64 -21.14
N THR A 254 1.25 -13.19 -21.90
CA THR A 254 2.15 -12.43 -22.77
C THR A 254 1.99 -12.83 -24.22
N VAL A 255 2.32 -11.95 -25.16
CA VAL A 255 2.42 -12.26 -26.59
C VAL A 255 3.82 -12.77 -26.95
N GLU A 256 3.99 -13.35 -28.14
CA GLU A 256 5.28 -13.94 -28.56
C GLU A 256 6.43 -12.93 -28.62
N THR A 257 6.16 -11.66 -28.92
CA THR A 257 7.16 -10.59 -28.93
C THR A 257 7.58 -10.14 -27.54
N ASP A 258 6.77 -10.45 -26.52
CA ASP A 258 7.06 -10.10 -25.13
C ASP A 258 7.84 -11.21 -24.45
N ARG A 259 9.16 -11.04 -24.45
CA ARG A 259 10.10 -12.14 -24.21
C ARG A 259 10.70 -12.16 -22.82
N ASP A 260 10.66 -11.08 -22.05
CA ASP A 260 11.52 -10.97 -20.86
C ASP A 260 11.17 -11.99 -19.78
N MET A 261 9.88 -12.17 -19.48
CA MET A 261 9.44 -13.17 -18.50
C MET A 261 9.57 -14.60 -19.05
N ARG A 262 9.20 -14.84 -20.32
CA ARG A 262 9.38 -16.15 -20.98
C ARG A 262 10.85 -16.60 -20.99
N ASN A 263 11.76 -15.68 -21.31
CA ASN A 263 13.20 -15.94 -21.27
C ASN A 263 13.67 -16.24 -19.86
N ALA A 264 13.10 -15.62 -18.82
CA ALA A 264 13.41 -15.95 -17.43
C ALA A 264 12.98 -17.38 -17.08
N VAL A 265 11.79 -17.81 -17.50
CA VAL A 265 11.30 -19.19 -17.34
C VAL A 265 12.20 -20.19 -18.06
N VAL A 266 12.54 -19.93 -19.32
CA VAL A 266 13.45 -20.78 -20.11
C VAL A 266 14.82 -20.91 -19.44
N GLN A 267 15.37 -19.80 -18.93
CA GLN A 267 16.64 -19.81 -18.19
C GLN A 267 16.58 -20.67 -16.93
N MET A 268 15.43 -20.76 -16.25
CA MET A 268 15.28 -21.64 -15.09
C MET A 268 15.38 -23.12 -15.49
N PHE A 269 14.70 -23.53 -16.55
CA PHE A 269 14.83 -24.89 -17.09
C PHE A 269 16.26 -25.20 -17.56
N ALA A 270 16.94 -24.23 -18.18
CA ALA A 270 18.32 -24.40 -18.63
C ALA A 270 19.31 -24.58 -17.46
N ARG A 271 19.09 -23.87 -16.35
CA ARG A 271 19.91 -23.97 -15.12
C ARG A 271 19.65 -25.24 -14.33
N ARG A 272 18.41 -25.75 -14.33
CA ARG A 272 18.01 -26.97 -13.62
C ARG A 272 17.44 -27.98 -14.61
N LYS A 273 18.33 -28.60 -15.40
CA LYS A 273 17.98 -29.54 -16.46
C LYS A 273 17.25 -30.78 -15.92
N GLU A 274 17.49 -31.13 -14.66
CA GLU A 274 16.81 -32.20 -13.94
C GLU A 274 15.29 -32.02 -13.87
N LEU A 275 14.78 -30.78 -13.96
CA LEU A 275 13.34 -30.52 -14.01
C LEU A 275 12.69 -31.19 -15.22
N LEU A 276 13.40 -31.25 -16.35
CA LEU A 276 12.87 -31.86 -17.58
C LEU A 276 12.71 -33.38 -17.46
N GLU A 277 13.19 -34.01 -16.38
CA GLU A 277 12.95 -35.43 -16.10
C GLU A 277 11.63 -35.71 -15.38
N LEU A 278 11.05 -34.70 -14.73
CA LEU A 278 9.80 -34.82 -13.97
C LEU A 278 8.59 -34.93 -14.91
N ASP A 279 7.69 -35.88 -14.62
CA ASP A 279 6.53 -36.13 -15.48
C ASP A 279 5.57 -34.93 -15.56
N GLU A 280 5.39 -34.20 -14.46
CA GLU A 280 4.59 -32.97 -14.42
C GLU A 280 5.17 -31.86 -15.33
N VAL A 281 6.50 -31.71 -15.37
CA VAL A 281 7.19 -30.78 -16.27
C VAL A 281 7.07 -31.25 -17.72
N LYS A 282 7.29 -32.55 -17.99
CA LYS A 282 7.13 -33.13 -19.34
C LYS A 282 5.71 -32.89 -19.86
N ASN A 283 4.69 -33.04 -19.01
CA ASN A 283 3.30 -32.79 -19.37
C ASN A 283 3.05 -31.31 -19.65
N LEU A 284 3.64 -30.39 -18.86
CA LEU A 284 3.54 -28.96 -19.11
C LEU A 284 4.17 -28.57 -20.45
N VAL A 285 5.39 -29.02 -20.73
CA VAL A 285 6.12 -28.72 -21.97
C VAL A 285 5.35 -29.25 -23.18
N ARG A 286 4.72 -30.42 -23.09
CA ARG A 286 3.84 -30.94 -24.16
C ARG A 286 2.56 -30.14 -24.36
N LYS A 287 2.05 -29.48 -23.31
CA LYS A 287 0.83 -28.67 -23.37
C LYS A 287 1.09 -27.26 -23.90
N LEU A 288 2.28 -26.73 -23.64
CA LEU A 288 2.70 -25.38 -24.05
C LEU A 288 3.66 -25.46 -25.24
N ASP A 289 3.12 -25.57 -26.46
CA ASP A 289 3.91 -25.71 -27.70
C ASP A 289 4.99 -24.62 -27.83
N GLN A 290 4.66 -23.39 -27.45
CA GLN A 290 5.60 -22.26 -27.48
C GLN A 290 6.73 -22.38 -26.46
N LEU A 291 6.48 -22.97 -25.29
CA LEU A 291 7.54 -23.27 -24.32
C LEU A 291 8.47 -24.35 -24.86
N ALA A 292 7.92 -25.40 -25.48
CA ALA A 292 8.73 -26.45 -26.12
C ALA A 292 9.62 -25.88 -27.24
N TYR A 293 9.05 -25.02 -28.09
CA TYR A 293 9.79 -24.32 -29.14
C TYR A 293 10.92 -23.45 -28.58
N ASP A 294 10.63 -22.65 -27.55
CA ASP A 294 11.59 -21.77 -26.91
C ASP A 294 12.74 -22.53 -26.24
N LEU A 295 12.45 -23.63 -25.54
CA LEU A 295 13.45 -24.49 -24.93
C LEU A 295 14.37 -25.12 -26.01
N LEU A 296 13.78 -25.61 -27.11
CA LEU A 296 14.53 -26.19 -28.22
C LEU A 296 15.50 -25.17 -28.82
N LEU A 297 15.01 -23.96 -29.13
CA LEU A 297 15.82 -22.90 -29.70
C LEU A 297 16.93 -22.46 -28.73
N HIS A 298 16.62 -22.35 -27.44
CA HIS A 298 17.59 -21.98 -26.41
C HIS A 298 18.73 -23.00 -26.33
N PHE A 299 18.42 -24.29 -26.19
CA PHE A 299 19.45 -25.34 -26.10
C PHE A 299 20.21 -25.55 -27.42
N HIS A 300 19.59 -25.31 -28.56
CA HIS A 300 20.29 -25.31 -29.84
C HIS A 300 21.34 -24.21 -29.89
N ASN A 301 20.99 -23.00 -29.45
CA ASN A 301 21.89 -21.86 -29.45
C ASN A 301 23.01 -22.01 -28.41
N GLU A 302 22.73 -22.55 -27.22
CA GLU A 302 23.77 -22.84 -26.21
C GLU A 302 24.88 -23.75 -26.77
N ARG A 303 24.51 -24.80 -27.52
CA ARG A 303 25.48 -25.74 -28.11
C ARG A 303 26.34 -25.16 -29.24
N ARG A 304 25.98 -24.00 -29.80
CA ARG A 304 26.78 -23.33 -30.83
C ARG A 304 27.84 -22.39 -30.24
N ILE A 305 27.74 -22.09 -28.95
CA ILE A 305 28.62 -21.17 -28.22
C ILE A 305 29.73 -21.92 -27.46
N LEU A 306 29.55 -23.24 -27.26
CA LEU A 306 30.53 -24.18 -26.71
C LEU A 306 31.33 -24.85 -27.83
#